data_AF-A0A929HUJ2-F1
#
_entry.id   AF-A0A929HUJ2-F1
#
_cell.length_a   1.000
_cell.length_b   1.000
_cell.length_c   1.000
_cell.angle_alpha   90.00
_cell.angle_beta   90.00
_cell.angle_gamma   90.00
#
_symmetry.space_group_name_H-M   'P 1'
#
loop_
_entity.id
_entity.type
_entity.pdbx_description
1 polymer ?
#
loop_
_entity_poly.entity_id
_entity_poly.type
_entity_poly.pdbx_seq_one_letter_code
_entity_poly.pdbx_strand_id
1 'polypeptide(L)'
;LMFSAFFAGLMSSVDSLLNSTATLFTKDIYEPFIRKGATDKHYLKVGKMTTLVLLIIGVATSPISGKFPGIYVAIQTFLSYFQGPLFAILLLGMFWKRATQWGGLSGLLIGIGFATVLNTFKGSFFTIEDPFLYVSWWSFVAGFIITIVVSLFTSPHPEKNLVGLVYKATVKKDIST
;
A
#
# COMPACT_ATOMS: atom_id res chain seq x y z
N LEU A 1 -31.67 18.03 7.57
CA LEU A 1 -30.58 17.78 8.53
C LEU A 1 -29.88 16.44 8.29
N MET A 2 -30.56 15.28 8.37
CA MET A 2 -29.89 13.97 8.17
C MET A 2 -29.21 13.83 6.79
N PHE A 3 -29.88 14.25 5.71
CA PHE A 3 -29.31 14.20 4.36
C PHE A 3 -28.06 15.08 4.22
N SER A 4 -28.13 16.30 4.74
CA SER A 4 -27.01 17.24 4.76
C SER A 4 -25.83 16.71 5.57
N ALA A 5 -26.09 16.08 6.73
CA ALA A 5 -25.07 15.46 7.57
C ALA A 5 -24.41 14.25 6.87
N PHE A 6 -25.20 13.44 6.16
CA PHE A 6 -24.69 12.31 5.38
C PHE A 6 -23.74 12.78 4.27
N PHE A 7 -24.15 13.77 3.47
CA PHE A 7 -23.29 14.35 2.43
C PHE A 7 -22.02 15.00 3.01
N ALA A 8 -22.15 15.73 4.12
CA ALA A 8 -21.00 16.31 4.80
C ALA A 8 -19.99 15.24 5.26
N GLY A 9 -20.47 14.11 5.79
CA GLY A 9 -19.61 12.98 6.18
C GLY A 9 -18.92 12.31 4.99
N LEU A 10 -19.64 12.14 3.87
CA LEU A 10 -19.06 11.61 2.64
C LEU A 10 -17.99 12.54 2.06
N MET A 11 -18.28 13.84 1.96
CA MET A 11 -17.30 14.83 1.48
C MET A 11 -16.06 14.85 2.36
N SER A 12 -16.22 14.85 3.69
CA SER A 12 -15.08 14.82 4.62
C SER A 12 -14.18 13.59 4.42
N SER A 13 -14.78 12.42 4.15
CA SER A 13 -14.02 11.20 3.88
C SER A 13 -13.26 11.28 2.56
N VAL A 14 -13.89 11.81 1.51
CA VAL A 14 -13.27 12.01 0.19
C VAL A 14 -12.16 13.04 0.26
N ASP A 15 -12.38 14.17 0.95
CA ASP A 15 -11.40 15.24 1.14
C ASP A 15 -10.15 14.72 1.87
N SER A 16 -10.35 13.93 2.92
CA SER A 16 -9.24 13.31 3.67
C SER A 16 -8.43 12.34 2.79
N LEU A 17 -9.10 11.51 1.99
CA LEU A 17 -8.44 10.56 1.09
C LEU A 17 -7.66 11.29 -0.03
N LEU A 18 -8.24 12.32 -0.63
CA LEU A 18 -7.61 13.13 -1.67
C LEU A 18 -6.39 13.87 -1.14
N ASN A 19 -6.48 14.47 0.05
CA ASN A 19 -5.36 15.19 0.65
C ASN A 19 -4.20 14.26 1.04
N SER A 20 -4.52 13.10 1.62
CA SER A 20 -3.53 12.08 1.99
C SER A 20 -2.81 11.54 0.74
N THR A 21 -3.57 11.21 -0.31
CA THR A 21 -2.99 10.70 -1.57
C THR A 21 -2.18 11.76 -2.29
N ALA A 22 -2.62 13.02 -2.32
CA ALA A 22 -1.86 14.13 -2.90
C ALA A 22 -0.55 14.37 -2.15
N THR A 23 -0.55 14.23 -0.82
CA THR A 23 0.67 14.32 0.00
C THR A 23 1.62 13.16 -0.29
N LEU A 24 1.12 11.93 -0.31
CA LEU A 24 1.89 10.72 -0.65
C LEU A 24 2.53 10.88 -2.04
N PHE A 25 1.75 11.29 -3.05
CA PHE A 25 2.29 11.55 -4.38
C PHE A 25 3.34 12.66 -4.39
N THR A 26 3.11 13.76 -3.67
CA THR A 26 4.02 14.90 -3.69
C THR A 26 5.34 14.59 -2.97
N LYS A 27 5.27 13.95 -1.80
CA LYS A 27 6.42 13.68 -0.92
C LYS A 27 7.15 12.40 -1.28
N ASP A 28 6.45 11.34 -1.67
CA ASP A 28 7.08 10.04 -1.90
C ASP A 28 7.44 9.84 -3.38
N ILE A 29 6.79 10.55 -4.30
CA ILE A 29 7.04 10.42 -5.75
C ILE A 29 7.65 11.70 -6.32
N TYR A 30 6.94 12.83 -6.24
CA TYR A 30 7.34 14.04 -6.95
C TYR A 30 8.65 14.66 -6.44
N GLU A 31 8.78 14.82 -5.12
CA GLU A 31 9.97 15.37 -4.47
C GLU A 31 11.24 14.54 -4.72
N PRO A 32 11.26 13.21 -4.48
CA PRO A 32 12.46 12.41 -4.65
C PRO A 32 12.82 12.08 -6.11
N PHE A 33 11.85 11.97 -7.02
CA PHE A 33 12.12 11.54 -8.40
C PHE A 33 12.12 12.67 -9.44
N ILE A 34 11.29 13.70 -9.28
CA ILE A 34 11.12 14.74 -10.31
C ILE A 34 11.89 16.01 -9.95
N ARG A 35 11.64 16.56 -8.75
CA ARG A 35 12.25 17.83 -8.33
C ARG A 35 12.55 17.85 -6.84
N LYS A 36 13.82 17.64 -6.52
CA LYS A 36 14.36 17.71 -5.15
C LYS A 36 14.57 19.17 -4.73
N GLY A 37 14.18 19.51 -3.50
CA GLY A 37 14.47 20.81 -2.89
C GLY A 37 13.74 22.00 -3.53
N ALA A 38 12.53 21.81 -4.07
CA ALA A 38 11.72 22.94 -4.53
C ALA A 38 11.17 23.74 -3.33
N THR A 39 10.72 24.97 -3.58
CA THR A 39 10.09 25.80 -2.53
C THR A 39 8.76 25.19 -2.08
N ASP A 40 8.37 25.36 -0.81
CA ASP A 40 7.09 24.85 -0.28
C ASP A 40 5.87 25.26 -1.10
N LYS A 41 5.88 26.48 -1.65
CA LYS A 41 4.82 26.97 -2.56
C LYS A 41 4.68 26.11 -3.83
N HIS A 42 5.77 25.55 -4.33
CA HIS A 42 5.78 24.66 -5.49
C HIS A 42 5.14 23.33 -5.14
N TYR A 43 5.55 22.70 -4.03
CA TYR A 43 4.95 21.44 -3.56
C TYR A 43 3.47 21.60 -3.25
N LEU A 44 3.04 22.72 -2.69
CA LEU A 44 1.62 23.01 -2.47
C LEU A 44 0.85 23.12 -3.79
N LYS A 45 1.42 23.74 -4.82
CA LYS A 45 0.79 23.86 -6.15
C LYS A 45 0.68 22.50 -6.82
N VAL A 46 1.72 21.67 -6.72
CA VAL A 46 1.73 20.30 -7.24
C VAL A 46 0.66 19.46 -6.52
N GLY A 47 0.61 19.50 -5.19
CA GLY A 47 -0.40 18.80 -4.41
C GLY A 47 -1.84 19.15 -4.82
N LYS A 48 -2.15 20.45 -4.97
CA LYS A 48 -3.47 20.90 -5.47
C LYS A 48 -3.78 20.36 -6.87
N MET A 49 -2.78 20.33 -7.76
CA MET A 49 -2.97 19.82 -9.11
C MET A 49 -3.16 18.29 -9.11
N THR A 50 -2.44 17.57 -8.26
CA THR A 50 -2.65 16.14 -8.03
C THR A 50 -4.05 15.85 -7.50
N THR A 51 -4.55 16.63 -6.54
CA THR A 51 -5.94 16.49 -6.06
C THR A 51 -6.96 16.64 -7.19
N LEU A 52 -6.79 17.65 -8.06
CA LEU A 52 -7.67 17.86 -9.20
C LEU A 52 -7.63 16.67 -10.18
N VAL A 53 -6.44 16.16 -10.49
CA VAL A 53 -6.26 15.00 -11.37
C VAL A 53 -6.89 13.74 -10.76
N LEU A 54 -6.67 13.49 -9.46
CA LEU A 54 -7.28 12.36 -8.75
C LEU A 54 -8.81 12.43 -8.77
N LEU A 55 -9.38 13.63 -8.63
CA LEU A 55 -10.83 13.83 -8.71
C LEU A 55 -11.36 13.51 -10.10
N ILE A 56 -10.70 13.97 -11.16
CA ILE A 56 -11.06 13.66 -12.55
C ILE A 56 -11.01 12.14 -12.81
N ILE A 57 -9.94 11.46 -12.36
CA ILE A 57 -9.80 10.01 -12.49
C ILE A 57 -10.90 9.28 -11.71
N GLY A 58 -11.23 9.74 -10.51
CA GLY A 58 -12.31 9.19 -9.69
C GLY A 58 -13.66 9.24 -10.41
N VAL A 59 -14.01 10.40 -10.98
CA VAL A 59 -15.23 10.56 -11.78
C VAL A 59 -15.19 9.69 -13.04
N ALA A 60 -14.05 9.62 -13.72
CA ALA A 60 -13.88 8.79 -14.92
C ALA A 60 -14.00 7.28 -14.62
N THR A 61 -13.69 6.85 -13.40
CA THR A 61 -13.79 5.44 -12.96
C THR A 61 -15.22 5.06 -12.53
N SER A 62 -16.11 6.03 -12.34
CA SER A 62 -17.53 5.82 -12.01
C SER A 62 -18.22 4.67 -12.76
N PRO A 63 -18.16 4.56 -14.12
CA PRO A 63 -18.84 3.48 -14.87
C PRO A 63 -18.35 2.07 -14.54
N ILE A 64 -17.14 1.91 -13.98
CA ILE A 64 -16.61 0.59 -13.59
C ILE A 64 -17.38 0.00 -12.40
N SER A 65 -17.96 0.85 -11.55
CA SER A 65 -18.74 0.42 -10.38
C SER A 65 -19.94 -0.45 -10.76
N GLY A 66 -20.51 -0.25 -11.96
CA GLY A 66 -21.65 -1.04 -12.46
C GLY A 66 -21.31 -2.48 -12.85
N LYS A 67 -20.01 -2.85 -12.91
CA LYS A 67 -19.57 -4.21 -13.25
C LYS A 67 -19.49 -5.15 -12.04
N PHE A 68 -19.62 -4.62 -10.83
CA PHE A 68 -19.56 -5.39 -9.59
C PHE A 68 -20.96 -5.50 -8.96
N PRO A 69 -21.25 -6.61 -8.27
CA PRO A 69 -22.54 -6.81 -7.59
C PRO A 69 -22.80 -5.78 -6.47
N GLY A 70 -21.75 -5.10 -5.99
CA GLY A 70 -21.87 -3.95 -5.10
C GLY A 70 -20.54 -3.23 -4.90
N ILE A 71 -20.62 -1.94 -4.53
CA ILE A 71 -19.43 -1.08 -4.33
C ILE A 71 -18.52 -1.62 -3.22
N TYR A 72 -19.10 -2.20 -2.18
CA TYR A 72 -18.37 -2.79 -1.07
C TYR A 72 -17.50 -3.96 -1.53
N VAL A 73 -18.08 -4.89 -2.32
CA VAL A 73 -17.37 -6.04 -2.87
C VAL A 73 -16.27 -5.58 -3.83
N ALA A 74 -16.55 -4.56 -4.66
CA ALA A 74 -15.57 -3.99 -5.58
C ALA A 74 -14.34 -3.43 -4.85
N ILE A 75 -14.56 -2.57 -3.84
CA ILE A 75 -13.49 -1.93 -3.07
C ILE A 75 -12.73 -2.98 -2.24
N GLN A 76 -13.42 -3.88 -1.55
CA GLN A 76 -12.79 -4.95 -0.77
C GLN A 76 -11.93 -5.87 -1.64
N THR A 77 -12.45 -6.26 -2.81
CA THR A 77 -11.69 -7.07 -3.77
C THR A 77 -10.44 -6.33 -4.21
N PHE A 78 -10.54 -5.05 -4.57
CA PHE A 78 -9.38 -4.24 -4.96
C PHE A 78 -8.35 -4.10 -3.83
N LEU A 79 -8.80 -3.81 -2.60
CA LEU A 79 -7.92 -3.66 -1.44
C LEU A 79 -7.23 -4.98 -1.06
N SER A 80 -7.92 -6.12 -1.21
CA SER A 80 -7.38 -7.43 -0.85
C SER A 80 -6.12 -7.82 -1.62
N TYR A 81 -5.94 -7.31 -2.84
CA TYR A 81 -4.71 -7.52 -3.62
C TYR A 81 -3.47 -6.93 -2.98
N PHE A 82 -3.62 -5.78 -2.33
CA PHE A 82 -2.49 -5.04 -1.75
C PHE A 82 -2.32 -5.34 -0.28
N GLN A 83 -3.42 -5.51 0.46
CA GLN A 83 -3.40 -5.63 1.92
C GLN A 83 -2.61 -6.86 2.39
N GLY A 84 -2.79 -8.02 1.75
CA GLY A 84 -2.05 -9.24 2.09
C GLY A 84 -0.53 -9.09 1.91
N PRO A 85 -0.03 -8.80 0.68
CA PRO A 85 1.40 -8.62 0.44
C PRO A 85 2.03 -7.47 1.25
N LEU A 86 1.34 -6.33 1.39
CA LEU A 86 1.82 -5.22 2.22
C LEU A 86 1.97 -5.64 3.69
N PHE A 87 0.99 -6.39 4.23
CA PHE A 87 1.07 -6.89 5.59
C PHE A 87 2.25 -7.86 5.78
N ALA A 88 2.53 -8.72 4.81
CA ALA A 88 3.68 -9.63 4.84
C ALA A 88 5.02 -8.87 4.92
N ILE A 89 5.19 -7.84 4.10
CA ILE A 89 6.42 -7.05 4.05
C ILE A 89 6.58 -6.21 5.31
N LEU A 90 5.51 -5.59 5.81
CA LEU A 90 5.55 -4.81 7.05
C LEU A 90 5.88 -5.68 8.26
N LEU A 91 5.28 -6.88 8.35
CA LEU A 91 5.56 -7.83 9.43
C LEU A 91 7.02 -8.29 9.38
N LEU A 92 7.52 -8.67 8.19
CA LEU A 92 8.93 -9.05 8.03
C LEU A 92 9.89 -7.88 8.30
N GLY A 93 9.55 -6.67 7.85
CA GLY A 93 10.35 -5.48 8.14
C GLY A 93 10.46 -5.17 9.64
N MET A 94 9.38 -5.41 10.40
CA MET A 94 9.35 -5.17 11.85
C MET A 94 10.08 -6.24 12.66
N PHE A 95 9.94 -7.53 12.28
CA PHE A 95 10.45 -8.65 13.07
C PHE A 95 11.75 -9.27 12.55
N TRP A 96 12.17 -8.99 11.31
CA TRP A 96 13.31 -9.62 10.66
C TRP A 96 14.33 -8.63 10.11
N LYS A 97 15.47 -8.51 10.80
CA LYS A 97 16.59 -7.60 10.44
C LYS A 97 17.19 -7.83 9.06
N ARG A 98 16.96 -9.01 8.46
CA ARG A 98 17.48 -9.38 7.14
C ARG A 98 16.56 -8.99 5.99
N ALA A 99 15.38 -8.40 6.24
CA ALA A 99 14.49 -7.95 5.19
C ALA A 99 15.17 -6.87 4.32
N THR A 100 15.42 -7.18 3.06
CA THR A 100 16.06 -6.30 2.07
C THR A 100 15.01 -5.53 1.27
N GLN A 101 15.36 -4.33 0.78
CA GLN A 101 14.48 -3.54 -0.08
C GLN A 101 14.03 -4.30 -1.33
N TRP A 102 14.95 -5.05 -1.96
CA TRP A 102 14.67 -5.90 -3.11
C TRP A 102 13.81 -7.12 -2.76
N GLY A 103 13.99 -7.71 -1.58
CA GLY A 103 13.12 -8.78 -1.06
C GLY A 103 11.70 -8.31 -0.77
N GLY A 104 11.55 -7.09 -0.25
CA GLY A 104 10.24 -6.46 -0.06
C GLY A 104 9.54 -6.16 -1.38
N LEU A 105 10.24 -5.52 -2.33
CA LEU A 105 9.68 -5.18 -3.64
C LEU A 105 9.27 -6.42 -4.45
N SER A 106 10.13 -7.44 -4.49
CA SER A 106 9.83 -8.70 -5.18
C SER A 106 8.69 -9.48 -4.52
N GLY A 107 8.64 -9.54 -3.19
CA GLY A 107 7.52 -10.13 -2.46
C GLY A 107 6.20 -9.40 -2.69
N LEU A 108 6.23 -8.06 -2.83
CA LEU A 108 5.05 -7.26 -3.18
C LEU A 108 4.55 -7.62 -4.59
N LEU A 109 5.44 -7.56 -5.59
CA LEU A 109 5.09 -7.79 -6.99
C LEU A 109 4.58 -9.21 -7.22
N ILE A 110 5.26 -10.21 -6.66
CA ILE A 110 4.83 -11.60 -6.82
C ILE A 110 3.61 -11.90 -5.94
N GLY A 111 3.48 -11.29 -4.76
CA GLY A 111 2.28 -11.40 -3.93
C GLY A 111 1.03 -10.86 -4.63
N ILE A 112 1.13 -9.70 -5.30
CA ILE A 112 0.05 -9.12 -6.11
C ILE A 112 -0.21 -9.99 -7.36
N GLY A 113 0.85 -10.51 -8.00
CA GLY A 113 0.72 -11.44 -9.12
C GLY A 113 -0.03 -12.71 -8.73
N PHE A 114 0.32 -13.30 -7.58
CA PHE A 114 -0.32 -14.48 -7.03
C PHE A 114 -1.79 -14.21 -6.66
N ALA A 115 -2.09 -13.06 -6.06
CA ALA A 115 -3.45 -12.59 -5.80
C ALA A 115 -4.29 -12.52 -7.08
N THR A 116 -3.70 -12.02 -8.17
CA THR A 116 -4.34 -11.89 -9.49
C THR A 116 -4.62 -13.25 -10.13
N VAL A 117 -3.67 -14.18 -10.05
CA VAL A 117 -3.84 -15.57 -10.51
C VAL A 117 -4.96 -16.25 -9.72
N LEU A 118 -4.94 -16.16 -8.39
CA LEU A 118 -5.99 -16.75 -7.54
C LEU A 118 -7.36 -16.16 -7.83
N ASN A 119 -7.45 -14.85 -8.10
CA ASN A 119 -8.72 -14.22 -8.46
C ASN A 119 -9.22 -14.64 -9.86
N THR A 120 -8.31 -14.87 -10.81
CA THR A 120 -8.66 -15.29 -12.18
C THR A 120 -9.07 -16.77 -12.24
N PHE A 121 -8.43 -17.63 -11.45
CA PHE A 121 -8.71 -19.07 -11.39
C PHE A 121 -9.74 -19.47 -10.31
N LYS A 122 -10.53 -18.51 -9.79
CA LYS A 122 -11.58 -18.76 -8.79
C LYS A 122 -12.49 -19.94 -9.13
N GLY A 123 -12.90 -20.06 -10.40
CA GLY A 123 -13.83 -21.10 -10.86
C GLY A 123 -13.27 -22.52 -10.93
N SER A 124 -11.94 -22.70 -10.94
CA SER A 124 -11.33 -24.02 -11.12
C SER A 124 -10.80 -24.63 -9.82
N PHE A 125 -10.63 -23.82 -8.77
CA PHE A 125 -10.01 -24.28 -7.51
C PHE A 125 -10.98 -24.30 -6.33
N PHE A 126 -11.92 -23.34 -6.14
CA PHE A 126 -12.78 -23.33 -4.94
C PHE A 126 -14.16 -22.65 -5.09
N THR A 127 -15.20 -23.32 -4.60
CA THR A 127 -16.60 -22.88 -4.49
C THR A 127 -16.87 -22.17 -3.16
N ILE A 128 -16.32 -20.97 -2.94
CA ILE A 128 -16.64 -20.15 -1.75
C ILE A 128 -17.13 -18.78 -2.21
N GLU A 129 -18.28 -18.36 -1.68
CA GLU A 129 -19.04 -17.17 -2.10
C GLU A 129 -18.35 -15.83 -1.77
N ASP A 130 -17.40 -15.79 -0.82
CA ASP A 130 -16.68 -14.57 -0.41
C ASP A 130 -15.15 -14.69 -0.50
N PRO A 131 -14.53 -14.40 -1.65
CA PRO A 131 -13.14 -14.76 -1.88
C PRO A 131 -12.09 -13.76 -1.39
N PHE A 132 -12.47 -12.57 -0.91
CA PHE A 132 -11.49 -11.49 -0.68
C PHE A 132 -10.54 -11.82 0.49
N LEU A 133 -11.05 -12.37 1.60
CA LEU A 133 -10.24 -12.71 2.76
C LEU A 133 -9.30 -13.88 2.47
N TYR A 134 -9.80 -14.87 1.73
CA TYR A 134 -9.01 -16.03 1.31
C TYR A 134 -7.91 -15.64 0.32
N VAL A 135 -8.22 -14.81 -0.68
CA VAL A 135 -7.22 -14.25 -1.60
C VAL A 135 -6.17 -13.46 -0.83
N SER A 136 -6.57 -12.63 0.13
CA SER A 136 -5.64 -11.87 0.97
C SER A 136 -4.71 -12.80 1.79
N TRP A 137 -5.26 -13.86 2.41
CA TRP A 137 -4.48 -14.82 3.20
C TRP A 137 -3.43 -15.57 2.37
N TRP A 138 -3.80 -16.10 1.21
CA TRP A 138 -2.85 -16.82 0.36
C TRP A 138 -1.84 -15.90 -0.30
N SER A 139 -2.22 -14.68 -0.62
CA SER A 139 -1.31 -13.66 -1.13
C SER A 139 -0.33 -13.17 -0.07
N PHE A 140 -0.76 -13.12 1.20
CA PHE A 140 0.11 -12.89 2.35
C PHE A 140 1.14 -14.02 2.49
N VAL A 141 0.70 -15.29 2.48
CA VAL A 141 1.62 -16.44 2.60
C VAL A 141 2.62 -16.47 1.44
N ALA A 142 2.16 -16.29 0.20
CA ALA A 142 3.02 -16.24 -0.97
C ALA A 142 4.01 -15.07 -0.90
N GLY A 143 3.55 -13.86 -0.56
CA GLY A 143 4.40 -12.69 -0.37
C GLY A 143 5.43 -12.91 0.73
N PHE A 144 5.04 -13.50 1.86
CA PHE A 144 5.90 -13.80 3.00
C PHE A 144 7.03 -14.78 2.64
N ILE A 145 6.68 -15.90 1.98
CA ILE A 145 7.66 -16.90 1.54
C ILE A 145 8.63 -16.29 0.53
N ILE A 146 8.13 -15.52 -0.43
CA ILE A 146 8.95 -14.94 -1.50
C ILE A 146 9.87 -13.86 -0.94
N THR A 147 9.37 -12.99 -0.06
CA THR A 147 10.23 -12.03 0.64
C THR A 147 11.32 -12.77 1.42
N ILE A 148 11.03 -13.89 2.07
CA ILE A 148 12.05 -14.71 2.74
C ILE A 148 13.08 -15.25 1.74
N VAL A 149 12.64 -15.90 0.68
CA VAL A 149 13.52 -16.52 -0.32
C VAL A 149 14.40 -15.46 -0.96
N VAL A 150 13.83 -14.39 -1.52
CA VAL A 150 14.60 -13.36 -2.21
C VAL A 150 15.52 -12.60 -1.25
N SER A 151 15.09 -12.40 0.00
CA SER A 151 15.93 -11.74 1.01
C SER A 151 17.03 -12.63 1.58
N LEU A 152 16.97 -13.96 1.39
CA LEU A 152 18.09 -14.87 1.65
C LEU A 152 19.11 -14.87 0.51
N PHE A 153 18.66 -14.66 -0.73
CA PHE A 153 19.53 -14.57 -1.92
C PHE A 153 20.11 -13.17 -2.16
N THR A 154 19.57 -12.13 -1.53
CA THR A 154 20.03 -10.74 -1.71
C THR A 154 20.95 -10.30 -0.57
N SER A 155 22.01 -9.54 -0.90
CA SER A 155 22.96 -8.99 0.08
C SER A 155 22.26 -8.17 1.17
N PRO A 156 22.51 -8.43 2.47
CA PRO A 156 21.93 -7.66 3.57
C PRO A 156 22.36 -6.19 3.49
N HIS A 157 21.43 -5.26 3.74
CA HIS A 157 21.79 -3.86 3.92
C HIS A 157 22.62 -3.69 5.22
N PRO A 158 23.64 -2.80 5.22
CA PRO A 158 24.50 -2.61 6.38
C PRO A 158 23.72 -2.10 7.61
N GLU A 159 24.01 -2.66 8.78
CA GLU A 159 23.27 -2.48 10.05
C GLU A 159 23.15 -1.02 10.54
N LYS A 160 23.96 -0.11 9.99
CA LYS A 160 23.98 1.32 10.31
C LYS A 160 22.67 2.05 9.95
N ASN A 161 21.91 1.57 8.95
CA ASN A 161 20.61 2.15 8.55
C ASN A 161 19.40 1.47 9.22
N LEU A 162 19.63 0.45 10.07
CA LEU A 162 18.58 -0.31 10.77
C LEU A 162 18.35 0.18 12.22
N VAL A 163 19.09 1.21 12.66
CA VAL A 163 18.98 1.80 14.00
C VAL A 163 17.69 2.62 14.09
N GLY A 164 16.73 2.16 14.91
CA GLY A 164 15.43 2.83 15.12
C GLY A 164 14.25 2.35 14.26
N LEU A 165 14.46 1.46 13.26
CA LEU A 165 13.38 0.96 12.39
C LEU A 165 12.93 -0.49 12.70
N VAL A 166 13.73 -1.25 13.44
CA VAL A 166 13.45 -2.65 13.84
C VAL A 166 13.43 -2.73 15.37
N TYR A 167 12.48 -3.46 15.97
CA TYR A 167 12.25 -3.60 17.43
C TYR A 167 13.53 -3.89 18.25
N LYS A 168 14.55 -4.46 17.61
CA LYS A 168 15.81 -4.88 18.23
C LYS A 168 17.00 -3.97 17.90
N ALA A 169 16.75 -2.73 17.51
CA ALA A 169 17.75 -1.66 17.38
C ALA A 169 17.39 -0.50 18.31
N THR A 170 17.33 -0.80 19.61
CA THR A 170 17.28 0.19 20.67
C THR A 170 18.57 1.01 20.61
N VAL A 171 18.42 2.33 20.54
CA VAL A 171 19.49 3.29 20.74
C VAL A 171 20.22 2.92 22.03
N LYS A 172 21.46 2.43 21.92
CA LYS A 172 22.36 2.41 23.07
C LYS A 172 22.65 3.88 23.36
N LYS A 173 21.90 4.43 24.31
CA LYS A 173 22.08 5.77 24.83
C LYS A 173 23.50 5.80 25.40
N ASP A 174 24.44 6.44 24.69
CA ASP A 174 25.76 6.75 25.23
C ASP A 174 25.55 7.77 26.36
N ILE A 175 25.27 7.23 27.55
CA ILE A 175 25.44 7.93 28.81
C ILE A 175 26.87 7.61 29.26
N SER A 176 27.80 8.51 28.96
CA SER A 176 29.06 8.67 29.69
C SER A 176 29.53 10.11 29.44
N THR A 177 29.14 11.02 30.33
CA THR A 177 30.05 11.72 31.27
C THR A 177 30.86 12.80 30.59
#